data_AF-A0A7D8YVN1-F1
#
_entry.id   AF-A0A7D8YVN1-F1
#
_cell.length_a   1.000
_cell.length_b   1.000
_cell.length_c   1.000
_cell.angle_alpha   90.00
_cell.angle_beta   90.00
_cell.angle_gamma   90.00
#
_symmetry.space_group_name_H-M   'P 1'
#
loop_
_entity.id
_entity.type
_entity.pdbx_description
1 polymer ?
#
loop_
_entity_poly.entity_id
_entity_poly.type
_entity_poly.pdbx_seq_one_letter_code
_entity_poly.pdbx_strand_id
1 'polypeptide(L)'
;MASPQAETPCSGQQLYSSLQKLLKIHTSSTVTFHPKLPQTSPSRLASTSHEKTILYLAYGSNLSAQKFLGDRGIQPLSAINAHIPSLSLTFDLPGIPYIEPCFANTRYRDTNASPPINDDYHKDRWHKGLIGVVYEVTPEDYRTIIATEGGGASYQDISVPCYTLPPGLKTVDPEPKGSPFMAHTLFSPRSSDDGRLQRPDPSYAQASARYMKLITDGGEEHSLPADYMAFLYNIRTYTITRYRQKAGQALFLAMWSPFLLAILVLGQMVADGDGKVPVWFAKATTWIFIGMWGSYDTVYKKAFGDGERTIGDTDADEEMGVRRRWCEKGEIVL
;
A
#
# COMPACT_ATOMS: atom_id res chain seq x y z
N MET A 1 13.92 30.99 18.09
CA MET A 1 13.37 30.46 16.84
C MET A 1 12.86 29.07 17.14
N ALA A 2 11.54 28.91 17.25
CA ALA A 2 10.92 27.63 17.53
C ALA A 2 10.95 26.78 16.25
N SER A 3 11.45 25.54 16.34
CA SER A 3 11.29 24.53 15.30
C SER A 3 9.79 24.36 15.02
N PRO A 4 9.36 24.22 13.75
CA PRO A 4 7.98 23.86 13.47
C PRO A 4 7.74 22.46 14.04
N GLN A 5 6.84 22.36 15.02
CA GLN A 5 6.34 21.06 15.46
C GLN A 5 5.66 20.41 14.25
N ALA A 6 6.14 19.24 13.85
CA ALA A 6 5.45 18.45 12.85
C ALA A 6 4.06 18.10 13.40
N GLU A 7 3.02 18.66 12.79
CA GLU A 7 1.64 18.35 13.17
C GLU A 7 1.39 16.85 12.98
N THR A 8 0.95 16.18 14.05
CA THR A 8 0.70 14.74 14.06
C THR A 8 -0.48 14.42 13.12
N PRO A 9 -0.32 13.52 12.13
CA PRO A 9 -1.38 13.24 11.17
C PRO A 9 -2.60 12.56 11.86
N CYS A 10 -3.81 13.11 11.66
CA CYS A 10 -5.04 12.64 12.28
C CYS A 10 -5.59 11.37 11.59
N SER A 11 -5.80 10.29 12.35
CA SER A 11 -6.27 8.98 11.85
C SER A 11 -7.45 9.02 10.87
N GLY A 12 -8.33 10.01 10.99
CA GLY A 12 -9.54 10.09 10.18
C GLY A 12 -9.27 10.41 8.72
N GLN A 13 -8.26 11.24 8.45
CA GLN A 13 -7.85 11.54 7.08
C GLN A 13 -7.33 10.27 6.40
N GLN A 14 -6.58 9.44 7.12
CA GLN A 14 -6.05 8.18 6.59
C GLN A 14 -7.13 7.25 6.06
N LEU A 15 -8.20 7.14 6.83
CA LEU A 15 -9.35 6.33 6.46
C LEU A 15 -10.15 6.97 5.33
N TYR A 16 -10.24 8.30 5.32
CA TYR A 16 -10.79 9.05 4.19
C TYR A 16 -10.00 8.83 2.89
N SER A 17 -8.66 8.87 2.92
CA SER A 17 -7.85 8.63 1.72
C SER A 17 -7.87 7.18 1.27
N SER A 18 -7.88 6.20 2.19
CA SER A 18 -8.17 4.79 1.87
C SER A 18 -9.52 4.64 1.16
N LEU A 19 -10.54 5.39 1.59
CA LEU A 19 -11.86 5.37 0.98
C LEU A 19 -11.90 6.05 -0.39
N GLN A 20 -11.19 7.17 -0.56
CA GLN A 20 -11.02 7.80 -1.87
C GLN A 20 -10.29 6.89 -2.85
N LYS A 21 -9.26 6.16 -2.39
CA LYS A 21 -8.59 5.11 -3.17
C LYS A 21 -9.60 4.08 -3.66
N LEU A 22 -10.55 3.68 -2.80
CA LEU A 22 -11.64 2.76 -3.16
C LEU A 22 -12.59 3.33 -4.24
N LEU A 23 -13.03 4.60 -4.10
CA LEU A 23 -14.01 5.22 -5.01
C LEU A 23 -13.45 5.45 -6.42
N LYS A 24 -12.21 5.96 -6.53
CA LYS A 24 -11.54 6.28 -7.81
C LYS A 24 -11.24 5.04 -8.67
N ILE A 25 -11.75 3.87 -8.29
CA ILE A 25 -11.64 2.61 -9.01
C ILE A 25 -12.91 2.32 -9.82
N HIS A 26 -14.07 2.90 -9.47
CA HIS A 26 -15.32 2.68 -10.20
C HIS A 26 -15.53 3.63 -11.39
N THR A 27 -14.71 4.66 -11.53
CA THR A 27 -14.73 5.58 -12.69
C THR A 27 -13.64 5.21 -13.70
N SER A 28 -14.09 4.61 -14.81
CA SER A 28 -13.47 4.50 -16.13
C SER A 28 -12.25 3.61 -16.38
N SER A 29 -12.47 2.69 -17.31
CA SER A 29 -11.49 1.91 -18.06
C SER A 29 -11.28 2.57 -19.43
N THR A 30 -10.05 2.99 -19.72
CA THR A 30 -9.56 3.17 -21.08
C THR A 30 -8.06 2.88 -21.05
N VAL A 31 -7.65 1.82 -21.75
CA VAL A 31 -6.23 1.52 -21.96
C VAL A 31 -5.71 2.51 -22.98
N THR A 32 -5.17 3.62 -22.51
CA THR A 32 -4.40 4.54 -23.36
C THR A 32 -2.95 4.09 -23.40
N PHE A 33 -2.41 3.96 -24.61
CA PHE A 33 -0.97 3.76 -24.81
C PHE A 33 -0.23 5.01 -24.31
N HIS A 34 0.51 4.88 -23.21
CA HIS A 34 1.32 5.96 -22.69
C HIS A 34 2.73 5.89 -23.31
N PRO A 35 3.25 6.99 -23.90
CA PRO A 35 4.62 7.01 -24.40
C PRO A 35 5.60 6.76 -23.25
N LYS A 36 6.62 5.93 -23.53
CA LYS A 36 7.63 5.55 -22.53
C LYS A 36 8.32 6.79 -21.97
N LEU A 37 8.21 7.01 -20.67
CA LEU A 37 8.84 8.14 -19.98
C LEU A 37 10.36 8.11 -20.17
N PRO A 38 11.01 9.27 -20.35
CA PRO A 38 12.46 9.32 -20.42
C PRO A 38 13.07 8.95 -19.06
N GLN A 39 14.29 8.41 -19.10
CA GLN A 39 15.03 8.09 -17.88
C GLN A 39 15.56 9.37 -17.22
N THR A 40 15.48 9.47 -15.90
CA THR A 40 16.06 10.57 -15.13
C THR A 40 17.58 10.58 -15.26
N SER A 41 18.18 11.72 -15.62
CA SER A 41 19.63 11.82 -15.80
C SER A 41 20.38 11.99 -14.46
N PRO A 42 21.65 11.56 -14.34
CA PRO A 42 22.44 11.74 -13.12
C PRO A 42 22.52 13.20 -12.65
N SER A 43 22.59 14.15 -13.60
CA SER A 43 22.59 15.58 -13.32
C SER A 43 21.31 16.06 -12.66
N ARG A 44 20.15 15.50 -13.03
CA ARG A 44 18.86 15.84 -12.41
C ARG A 44 18.66 15.16 -11.05
N LEU A 45 19.26 14.00 -10.83
CA LEU A 45 19.32 13.37 -9.50
C LEU A 45 20.18 14.15 -8.51
N ALA A 46 21.24 14.81 -9.01
CA ALA A 46 22.19 15.60 -8.20
C ALA A 46 21.84 17.10 -8.12
N SER A 47 20.90 17.59 -8.94
CA SER A 47 20.55 19.00 -9.05
C SER A 47 19.89 19.51 -7.77
N THR A 48 20.33 20.69 -7.30
CA THR A 48 19.70 21.44 -6.21
C THR A 48 19.19 22.82 -6.65
N SER A 49 19.15 23.15 -7.96
CA SER A 49 18.85 24.52 -8.43
C SER A 49 17.90 24.68 -9.64
N HIS A 50 16.96 25.62 -9.42
CA HIS A 50 16.16 26.52 -10.28
C HIS A 50 15.00 26.05 -11.17
N GLU A 51 14.97 24.85 -11.71
CA GLU A 51 13.70 24.24 -12.15
C GLU A 51 13.23 23.36 -11.00
N LYS A 52 12.27 23.85 -10.19
CA LYS A 52 11.83 23.22 -8.94
C LYS A 52 11.07 21.92 -9.20
N THR A 53 11.72 20.87 -9.70
CA THR A 53 11.11 19.55 -9.80
C THR A 53 11.25 18.80 -8.48
N ILE A 54 10.37 17.83 -8.24
CA ILE A 54 10.35 17.02 -7.02
C ILE A 54 10.51 15.57 -7.41
N LEU A 55 11.42 14.87 -6.72
CA LEU A 55 11.60 13.43 -6.87
C LEU A 55 10.62 12.72 -5.93
N TYR A 56 9.63 12.05 -6.49
CA TYR A 56 8.59 11.31 -5.77
C TYR A 56 8.75 9.80 -5.98
N LEU A 57 8.97 9.07 -4.88
CA LEU A 57 9.07 7.61 -4.86
C LEU A 57 7.67 6.98 -4.73
N ALA A 58 7.28 6.25 -5.77
CA ALA A 58 6.11 5.37 -5.81
C ALA A 58 6.48 3.92 -5.51
N TYR A 59 5.64 3.25 -4.72
CA TYR A 59 5.80 1.83 -4.35
C TYR A 59 4.50 1.01 -4.32
N GLY A 60 3.35 1.68 -4.41
CA GLY A 60 2.01 1.07 -4.37
C GLY A 60 1.28 1.27 -5.70
N SER A 61 -0.01 1.61 -5.63
CA SER A 61 -0.83 1.87 -6.83
C SER A 61 -0.29 2.96 -7.77
N ASN A 62 0.60 3.83 -7.28
CA ASN A 62 1.23 4.88 -8.09
C ASN A 62 2.35 4.37 -8.99
N LEU A 63 2.72 3.09 -8.91
CA LEU A 63 3.62 2.46 -9.88
C LEU A 63 2.98 2.35 -11.28
N SER A 64 1.64 2.31 -11.36
CA SER A 64 0.93 2.18 -12.64
C SER A 64 0.70 3.54 -13.29
N ALA A 65 1.09 3.71 -14.55
CA ALA A 65 0.77 4.93 -15.30
C ALA A 65 -0.74 5.19 -15.41
N GLN A 66 -1.57 4.15 -15.42
CA GLN A 66 -3.03 4.34 -15.41
C GLN A 66 -3.46 5.22 -14.23
N LYS A 67 -2.87 5.00 -13.04
CA LYS A 67 -3.19 5.76 -11.82
C LYS A 67 -2.47 7.11 -11.77
N PHE A 68 -1.25 7.17 -12.31
CA PHE A 68 -0.42 8.37 -12.25
C PHE A 68 -0.75 9.37 -13.37
N LEU A 69 -0.68 8.94 -14.63
CA LEU A 69 -0.98 9.74 -15.82
C LEU A 69 -2.48 9.86 -16.11
N GLY A 70 -3.25 8.79 -15.91
CA GLY A 70 -4.68 8.74 -16.22
C GLY A 70 -5.53 9.47 -15.17
N ASP A 71 -5.81 8.79 -14.06
CA ASP A 71 -6.81 9.24 -13.07
C ASP A 71 -6.48 10.58 -12.37
N ARG A 72 -5.21 10.99 -12.38
CA ARG A 72 -4.72 12.19 -11.69
C ARG A 72 -4.25 13.29 -12.65
N GLY A 73 -4.08 12.98 -13.93
CA GLY A 73 -3.52 13.90 -14.91
C GLY A 73 -2.09 14.34 -14.61
N ILE A 74 -1.36 13.63 -13.75
CA ILE A 74 0.03 13.96 -13.40
C ILE A 74 0.92 13.56 -14.56
N GLN A 75 1.77 14.45 -15.04
CA GLN A 75 2.69 14.18 -16.13
C GLN A 75 4.14 14.16 -15.62
N PRO A 76 4.70 12.97 -15.30
CA PRO A 76 6.11 12.87 -14.92
C PRO A 76 7.00 13.40 -16.03
N LEU A 77 8.01 14.16 -15.63
CA LEU A 77 9.08 14.65 -16.51
C LEU A 77 10.07 13.54 -16.84
N SER A 78 10.32 12.64 -15.90
CA SER A 78 11.14 11.45 -16.07
C SER A 78 10.88 10.42 -14.97
N ALA A 79 11.37 9.19 -15.16
CA ALA A 79 11.28 8.13 -14.16
C ALA A 79 12.58 7.34 -14.05
N ILE A 80 12.86 6.78 -12.87
CA ILE A 80 13.96 5.86 -12.64
C ILE A 80 13.59 4.80 -11.60
N ASN A 81 13.97 3.56 -11.86
CA ASN A 81 13.80 2.48 -10.88
C ASN A 81 14.79 2.67 -9.74
N ALA A 82 14.33 2.51 -8.51
CA ALA A 82 15.12 2.78 -7.32
C ALA A 82 15.02 1.65 -6.30
N HIS A 83 16.12 1.47 -5.57
CA HIS A 83 16.24 0.61 -4.41
C HIS A 83 16.39 1.47 -3.16
N ILE A 84 15.58 1.14 -2.15
CA ILE A 84 15.48 1.87 -0.90
C ILE A 84 15.72 0.88 0.24
N PRO A 85 16.99 0.68 0.63
CA PRO A 85 17.32 -0.31 1.63
C PRO A 85 16.71 0.04 2.99
N SER A 86 16.43 1.30 3.32
CA SER A 86 15.89 1.66 4.64
C SER A 86 14.41 1.25 4.87
N LEU A 87 13.67 0.89 3.82
CA LEU A 87 12.23 0.61 3.90
C LEU A 87 11.90 -0.82 3.45
N SER A 88 10.75 -1.32 3.89
CA SER A 88 10.11 -2.55 3.41
C SER A 88 8.67 -2.26 3.01
N LEU A 89 8.20 -2.90 1.92
CA LEU A 89 6.80 -2.87 1.50
C LEU A 89 5.95 -3.64 2.51
N THR A 90 4.80 -3.09 2.89
CA THR A 90 3.80 -3.76 3.74
C THR A 90 2.40 -3.60 3.14
N PHE A 91 1.47 -4.42 3.61
CA PHE A 91 0.06 -4.34 3.26
C PHE A 91 -0.79 -4.31 4.53
N ASP A 92 -0.60 -3.25 5.31
CA ASP A 92 -1.18 -3.08 6.65
C ASP A 92 -2.02 -1.81 6.81
N LEU A 93 -2.19 -1.03 5.72
CA LEU A 93 -3.12 0.09 5.70
C LEU A 93 -4.56 -0.45 5.59
N PRO A 94 -5.44 -0.26 6.59
CA PRO A 94 -6.79 -0.82 6.53
C PRO A 94 -7.63 -0.18 5.43
N GLY A 95 -8.36 -1.03 4.70
CA GLY A 95 -9.40 -0.63 3.77
C GLY A 95 -10.78 -1.06 4.27
N ILE A 96 -11.55 -1.71 3.40
CA ILE A 96 -12.92 -2.16 3.70
C ILE A 96 -12.98 -3.69 3.66
N PRO A 97 -13.45 -4.34 4.73
CA PRO A 97 -13.65 -5.79 4.75
C PRO A 97 -14.47 -6.28 3.55
N TYR A 98 -14.16 -7.49 3.08
CA TYR A 98 -14.78 -8.17 1.95
C TYR A 98 -14.56 -7.54 0.57
N ILE A 99 -13.85 -6.42 0.45
CA ILE A 99 -13.68 -5.73 -0.84
C ILE A 99 -12.18 -5.52 -1.09
N GLU A 100 -11.60 -4.59 -0.36
CA GLU A 100 -10.18 -4.24 -0.41
C GLU A 100 -9.69 -4.12 1.03
N PRO A 101 -9.35 -5.24 1.66
CA PRO A 101 -9.18 -5.27 3.11
C PRO A 101 -7.98 -4.45 3.57
N CYS A 102 -6.93 -4.40 2.75
CA CYS A 102 -5.77 -3.56 3.00
C CYS A 102 -5.13 -3.02 1.71
N PHE A 103 -4.32 -1.98 1.90
CA PHE A 103 -3.52 -1.31 0.87
C PHE A 103 -2.04 -1.30 1.23
N ALA A 104 -1.20 -0.97 0.24
CA ALA A 104 0.24 -0.88 0.44
C ALA A 104 0.62 0.29 1.37
N ASN A 105 1.66 0.06 2.15
CA ASN A 105 2.35 1.03 2.98
C ASN A 105 3.84 0.66 3.03
N THR A 106 4.64 1.43 3.75
CA THR A 106 6.04 1.10 4.03
C THR A 106 6.29 1.07 5.52
N ARG A 107 7.28 0.27 5.94
CA ARG A 107 7.86 0.28 7.28
C ARG A 107 9.36 0.50 7.19
N TYR A 108 9.96 1.16 8.17
CA TYR A 108 11.41 1.12 8.32
C TYR A 108 11.86 -0.32 8.51
N ARG A 109 12.89 -0.73 7.76
CA ARG A 109 13.43 -2.07 7.83
C ARG A 109 14.33 -2.17 9.06
N ASP A 110 14.04 -3.15 9.90
CA ASP A 110 14.97 -3.60 10.93
C ASP A 110 15.92 -4.62 10.31
N THR A 111 17.19 -4.25 10.14
CA THR A 111 18.22 -5.13 9.57
C THR A 111 18.62 -6.27 10.50
N ASN A 112 18.25 -6.20 11.78
CA ASN A 112 18.53 -7.21 12.79
C ASN A 112 17.33 -8.14 13.03
N ALA A 113 16.16 -7.85 12.43
CA ALA A 113 15.00 -8.70 12.56
C ALA A 113 15.26 -10.06 11.92
N SER A 114 14.97 -11.12 12.67
CA SER A 114 15.04 -12.49 12.13
C SER A 114 14.07 -12.63 10.96
N PRO A 115 14.41 -13.41 9.92
CA PRO A 115 13.47 -13.74 8.84
C PRO A 115 12.17 -14.27 9.45
N PRO A 116 10.99 -13.95 8.88
CA PRO A 116 9.73 -14.44 9.39
C PRO A 116 9.76 -15.97 9.52
N ILE A 117 9.52 -16.47 10.73
CA ILE A 117 9.56 -17.90 11.09
C ILE A 117 8.43 -18.68 10.39
N ASN A 118 7.36 -17.99 9.99
CA ASN A 118 6.19 -18.60 9.39
C ASN A 118 6.16 -18.39 7.87
N ASP A 119 6.27 -19.50 7.14
CA ASP A 119 6.35 -19.53 5.68
C ASP A 119 4.98 -19.46 4.99
N ASP A 120 3.90 -19.46 5.78
CA ASP A 120 2.53 -19.62 5.32
C ASP A 120 2.03 -18.46 4.44
N TYR A 121 2.45 -17.21 4.75
CA TYR A 121 2.06 -16.06 3.93
C TYR A 121 3.24 -15.30 3.34
N HIS A 122 3.34 -15.34 2.02
CA HIS A 122 4.54 -14.99 1.26
C HIS A 122 4.92 -13.50 1.22
N LYS A 123 4.08 -12.60 1.77
CA LYS A 123 4.29 -11.15 1.64
C LYS A 123 5.47 -10.60 2.46
N ASP A 124 5.93 -11.33 3.49
CA ASP A 124 7.08 -10.92 4.31
C ASP A 124 8.41 -11.57 3.87
N ARG A 125 8.42 -12.36 2.77
CA ARG A 125 9.63 -13.04 2.26
C ARG A 125 10.66 -12.10 1.62
N TRP A 126 10.23 -10.93 1.16
CA TRP A 126 11.14 -9.97 0.54
C TRP A 126 11.93 -9.17 1.59
N HIS A 127 13.21 -9.47 1.70
CA HIS A 127 14.11 -8.88 2.71
C HIS A 127 15.12 -7.88 2.15
N LYS A 128 15.14 -7.66 0.83
CA LYS A 128 16.19 -6.86 0.16
C LYS A 128 15.96 -5.35 0.24
N GLY A 129 14.98 -4.86 1.01
CA GLY A 129 14.58 -3.46 1.02
C GLY A 129 13.61 -3.10 -0.11
N LEU A 130 12.98 -1.95 -0.02
CA LEU A 130 11.90 -1.55 -0.93
C LEU A 130 12.43 -1.31 -2.35
N ILE A 131 11.68 -1.75 -3.35
CA ILE A 131 11.89 -1.43 -4.76
C ILE A 131 10.71 -0.61 -5.24
N GLY A 132 10.98 0.45 -5.98
CA GLY A 132 9.96 1.35 -6.48
C GLY A 132 10.45 2.15 -7.68
N VAL A 133 9.63 3.12 -8.07
CA VAL A 133 9.92 4.03 -9.18
C VAL A 133 9.94 5.44 -8.62
N VAL A 134 11.01 6.17 -8.89
CA VAL A 134 11.09 7.60 -8.61
C VAL A 134 10.67 8.36 -9.85
N TYR A 135 9.58 9.10 -9.74
CA TYR A 135 9.14 10.05 -10.75
C TYR A 135 9.69 11.43 -10.44
N GLU A 136 10.17 12.12 -11.47
CA GLU A 136 10.42 13.56 -11.42
C GLU A 136 9.13 14.28 -11.82
N VAL A 137 8.57 15.09 -10.92
CA VAL A 137 7.29 15.77 -11.12
C VAL A 137 7.39 17.27 -10.87
N THR A 138 6.43 18.04 -11.37
CA THR A 138 6.30 19.47 -11.06
C THR A 138 5.80 19.67 -9.61
N PRO A 139 5.98 20.86 -9.00
CA PRO A 139 5.40 21.16 -7.69
C PRO A 139 3.87 21.07 -7.69
N GLU A 140 3.23 21.44 -8.79
CA GLU A 140 1.78 21.39 -8.99
C GLU A 140 1.28 19.96 -9.00
N ASP A 141 1.96 19.08 -9.74
CA ASP A 141 1.69 17.64 -9.73
C ASP A 141 1.94 17.04 -8.36
N TYR A 142 3.02 17.45 -7.69
CA TYR A 142 3.33 16.96 -6.35
C TYR A 142 2.26 17.35 -5.33
N ARG A 143 1.74 18.59 -5.36
CA ARG A 143 0.58 18.99 -4.53
C ARG A 143 -0.62 18.11 -4.82
N THR A 144 -0.88 17.78 -6.08
CA THR A 144 -1.94 16.85 -6.47
C THR A 144 -1.73 15.45 -5.91
N ILE A 145 -0.49 14.93 -5.91
CA ILE A 145 -0.15 13.65 -5.28
C ILE A 145 -0.44 13.70 -3.79
N ILE A 146 0.05 14.72 -3.08
CA ILE A 146 -0.17 14.90 -1.65
C ILE A 146 -1.67 14.97 -1.35
N ALA A 147 -2.44 15.78 -2.09
CA ALA A 147 -3.87 15.93 -1.88
C ALA A 147 -4.66 14.63 -2.13
N THR A 148 -4.23 13.80 -3.08
CA THR A 148 -4.95 12.58 -3.48
C THR A 148 -4.53 11.32 -2.73
N GLU A 149 -3.33 11.28 -2.17
CA GLU A 149 -2.86 10.19 -1.31
C GLU A 149 -3.15 10.42 0.18
N GLY A 150 -3.47 11.67 0.54
CA GLY A 150 -3.55 12.13 1.92
C GLY A 150 -2.17 12.41 2.53
N GLY A 151 -1.21 12.89 1.73
CA GLY A 151 0.07 13.36 2.27
C GLY A 151 -0.14 14.51 3.26
N GLY A 152 0.57 14.45 4.40
CA GLY A 152 0.44 15.41 5.49
C GLY A 152 -0.70 15.13 6.48
N ALA A 153 -1.51 14.08 6.28
CA ALA A 153 -2.59 13.72 7.21
C ALA A 153 -2.87 12.19 7.30
N SER A 154 -2.72 11.45 6.20
CA SER A 154 -2.79 9.97 6.11
C SER A 154 -1.42 9.31 6.04
N TYR A 155 -0.49 9.98 5.38
CA TYR A 155 0.91 9.60 5.26
C TYR A 155 1.76 10.81 5.63
N GLN A 156 2.85 10.57 6.35
CA GLN A 156 3.92 11.51 6.51
C GLN A 156 4.72 11.56 5.20
N ASP A 157 4.95 12.76 4.70
CA ASP A 157 5.94 12.97 3.64
C ASP A 157 7.33 12.90 4.27
N ILE A 158 8.11 11.91 3.86
CA ILE A 158 9.47 11.69 4.33
C ILE A 158 10.43 11.68 3.15
N SER A 159 11.63 12.20 3.35
CA SER A 159 12.71 12.12 2.37
C SER A 159 13.59 10.91 2.69
N VAL A 160 13.79 10.01 1.71
CA VAL A 160 14.55 8.77 1.90
C VAL A 160 15.68 8.62 0.87
N PRO A 161 16.83 8.04 1.27
CA PRO A 161 17.91 7.75 0.35
C PRO A 161 17.53 6.60 -0.58
N CYS A 162 17.68 6.85 -1.88
CA CYS A 162 17.36 5.97 -2.98
C CYS A 162 18.61 5.68 -3.81
N TYR A 163 18.74 4.44 -4.27
CA TYR A 163 19.85 3.99 -5.12
C TYR A 163 19.31 3.60 -6.48
N THR A 164 19.94 4.08 -7.54
CA THR A 164 19.48 3.82 -8.91
C THR A 164 19.61 2.34 -9.27
N LEU A 165 18.56 1.75 -9.83
CA LEU A 165 18.60 0.42 -10.39
C LEU A 165 18.81 0.49 -11.91
N PRO A 166 19.83 -0.20 -12.46
CA PRO A 166 20.07 -0.19 -13.89
C PRO A 166 18.93 -0.89 -14.64
N PRO A 167 18.57 -0.43 -15.86
CA PRO A 167 17.59 -1.10 -16.69
C PRO A 167 17.97 -2.56 -16.99
N GLY A 168 16.99 -3.46 -16.97
CA GLY A 168 17.20 -4.88 -17.28
C GLY A 168 17.88 -5.70 -16.17
N LEU A 169 18.03 -5.13 -14.95
CA LEU A 169 18.52 -5.87 -13.80
C LEU A 169 17.61 -7.06 -13.48
N LYS A 170 18.19 -8.24 -13.29
CA LYS A 170 17.43 -9.47 -12.95
C LYS A 170 17.30 -9.68 -11.45
N THR A 171 18.36 -9.39 -10.71
CA THR A 171 18.46 -9.68 -9.28
C THR A 171 18.88 -8.43 -8.54
N VAL A 172 18.17 -8.10 -7.47
CA VAL A 172 18.52 -7.00 -6.57
C VAL A 172 19.56 -7.49 -5.56
N ASP A 173 20.59 -6.67 -5.35
CA ASP A 173 21.54 -6.82 -4.24
C ASP A 173 20.93 -6.19 -2.97
N PRO A 174 20.85 -6.90 -1.82
CA PRO A 174 20.40 -6.30 -0.57
C PRO A 174 21.20 -5.05 -0.15
N GLU A 175 22.46 -4.95 -0.58
CA GLU A 175 23.34 -3.81 -0.32
C GLU A 175 23.59 -3.04 -1.62
N PRO A 176 22.94 -1.88 -1.83
CA PRO A 176 23.11 -1.13 -3.06
C PRO A 176 24.52 -0.53 -3.17
N LYS A 177 25.05 -0.53 -4.39
CA LYS A 177 26.32 0.12 -4.73
C LYS A 177 26.06 1.49 -5.33
N GLY A 178 26.93 2.46 -5.03
CA GLY A 178 26.87 3.82 -5.59
C GLY A 178 26.41 4.88 -4.59
N SER A 179 26.32 6.11 -5.06
CA SER A 179 25.87 7.25 -4.25
C SER A 179 24.34 7.31 -4.22
N PRO A 180 23.72 7.46 -3.03
CA PRO A 180 22.28 7.66 -2.94
C PRO A 180 21.87 9.06 -3.44
N PHE A 181 20.62 9.18 -3.87
CA PHE A 181 19.92 10.44 -4.07
C PHE A 181 18.67 10.48 -3.18
N MET A 182 18.13 11.66 -2.89
CA MET A 182 16.98 11.80 -2.00
C MET A 182 15.68 11.88 -2.79
N ALA A 183 14.65 11.16 -2.35
CA ALA A 183 13.30 11.26 -2.90
C ALA A 183 12.25 11.35 -1.79
N HIS A 184 11.19 12.09 -2.04
CA HIS A 184 10.01 12.17 -1.20
C HIS A 184 9.16 10.92 -1.36
N THR A 185 8.66 10.39 -0.26
CA THR A 185 7.73 9.27 -0.27
C THR A 185 6.70 9.44 0.84
N LEU A 186 5.56 8.78 0.64
CA LEU A 186 4.47 8.80 1.60
C LEU A 186 4.57 7.58 2.50
N PHE A 187 4.67 7.81 3.80
CA PHE A 187 4.89 6.78 4.81
C PHE A 187 3.87 6.91 5.94
N SER A 188 3.19 5.82 6.32
CA SER A 188 2.30 5.82 7.49
C SER A 188 2.95 5.04 8.63
N PRO A 189 3.59 5.70 9.62
CA PRO A 189 4.17 5.00 10.76
C PRO A 189 3.10 4.34 11.63
N ARG A 190 3.49 3.23 12.25
CA ARG A 190 2.78 2.65 13.40
C ARG A 190 3.13 3.48 14.64
N SER A 191 2.24 4.35 15.08
CA SER A 191 2.33 5.04 16.36
C SER A 191 1.26 4.48 17.30
N SER A 192 1.66 4.13 18.53
CA SER A 192 0.73 3.69 19.58
C SER A 192 -0.13 4.83 20.14
N ASP A 193 0.30 6.09 19.97
CA ASP A 193 -0.29 7.28 20.61
C ASP A 193 -1.34 8.03 19.76
N ASP A 194 -1.48 7.74 18.46
CA ASP A 194 -2.23 8.63 17.56
C ASP A 194 -3.73 8.27 17.40
N GLY A 195 -4.25 7.34 18.20
CA GLY A 195 -5.65 6.88 18.08
C GLY A 195 -5.98 6.28 16.71
N ARG A 196 -4.95 5.78 16.00
CA ARG A 196 -5.08 5.23 14.65
C ARG A 196 -5.73 3.86 14.68
N LEU A 197 -6.65 3.62 13.74
CA LEU A 197 -7.15 2.28 13.49
C LEU A 197 -6.02 1.43 12.89
N GLN A 198 -5.40 0.60 13.72
CA GLN A 198 -4.43 -0.40 13.31
C GLN A 198 -5.02 -1.79 13.51
N ARG A 199 -4.84 -2.67 12.54
CA ARG A 199 -5.20 -4.07 12.70
C ARG A 199 -4.23 -4.74 13.69
N PRO A 200 -4.69 -5.66 14.56
CA PRO A 200 -3.85 -6.28 15.59
C PRO A 200 -2.60 -6.97 15.02
N ASP A 201 -2.78 -7.71 13.93
CA ASP A 201 -1.69 -8.34 13.20
C ASP A 201 -1.55 -7.69 11.80
N PRO A 202 -0.45 -6.98 11.52
CA PRO A 202 -0.24 -6.34 10.22
C PRO A 202 0.09 -7.30 9.08
N SER A 203 0.60 -8.50 9.39
CA SER A 203 0.86 -9.48 8.36
C SER A 203 -0.40 -10.28 8.00
N TYR A 204 -1.49 -10.14 8.76
CA TYR A 204 -2.69 -10.96 8.57
C TYR A 204 -3.44 -10.70 7.25
N ALA A 205 -3.75 -9.43 6.96
CA ALA A 205 -4.64 -9.07 5.86
C ALA A 205 -4.02 -9.31 4.48
N GLN A 206 -4.87 -9.67 3.52
CA GLN A 206 -4.54 -9.83 2.11
C GLN A 206 -5.05 -8.64 1.31
N ALA A 207 -4.21 -8.09 0.43
CA ALA A 207 -4.62 -7.07 -0.51
C ALA A 207 -5.50 -7.69 -1.60
N SER A 208 -6.45 -6.93 -2.16
CA SER A 208 -7.34 -7.44 -3.21
C SER A 208 -6.54 -7.82 -4.47
N ALA A 209 -7.03 -8.81 -5.23
CA ALA A 209 -6.43 -9.18 -6.52
C ALA A 209 -6.35 -7.98 -7.47
N ARG A 210 -7.39 -7.14 -7.45
CA ARG A 210 -7.46 -5.92 -8.25
C ARG A 210 -6.40 -4.89 -7.84
N TYR A 211 -6.17 -4.69 -6.54
CA TYR A 211 -5.14 -3.76 -6.06
C TYR A 211 -3.74 -4.27 -6.37
N MET A 212 -3.48 -5.57 -6.16
CA MET A 212 -2.20 -6.16 -6.52
C MET A 212 -1.91 -6.07 -8.01
N LYS A 213 -2.94 -6.20 -8.87
CA LYS A 213 -2.79 -6.00 -10.31
C LYS A 213 -2.25 -4.60 -10.66
N LEU A 214 -2.67 -3.54 -9.96
CA LEU A 214 -2.11 -2.20 -10.19
C LEU A 214 -0.61 -2.13 -9.91
N ILE A 215 -0.15 -2.83 -8.86
CA ILE A 215 1.26 -2.87 -8.48
C ILE A 215 2.05 -3.68 -9.51
N THR A 216 1.56 -4.85 -9.91
CA THR A 216 2.24 -5.70 -10.89
C THR A 216 2.26 -5.08 -12.28
N ASP A 217 1.14 -4.52 -12.76
CA ASP A 217 1.08 -3.84 -14.06
C ASP A 217 2.08 -2.66 -14.11
N GLY A 218 2.15 -1.86 -13.05
CA GLY A 218 3.13 -0.76 -12.94
C GLY A 218 4.58 -1.27 -12.86
N GLY A 219 4.79 -2.39 -12.17
CA GLY A 219 6.09 -3.04 -12.13
C GLY A 219 6.56 -3.54 -13.50
N GLU A 220 5.66 -4.10 -14.31
CA GLU A 220 5.94 -4.52 -15.68
C GLU A 220 6.21 -3.32 -16.60
N GLU A 221 5.37 -2.29 -16.52
CA GLU A 221 5.53 -1.05 -17.29
C GLU A 221 6.92 -0.43 -17.09
N HIS A 222 7.38 -0.39 -15.84
CA HIS A 222 8.69 0.14 -15.48
C HIS A 222 9.82 -0.89 -15.57
N SER A 223 9.53 -2.12 -15.99
CA SER A 223 10.51 -3.21 -16.09
C SER A 223 11.31 -3.36 -14.79
N LEU A 224 10.61 -3.43 -13.65
CA LEU A 224 11.22 -3.67 -12.34
C LEU A 224 12.00 -5.01 -12.35
N PRO A 225 12.98 -5.18 -11.43
CA PRO A 225 13.82 -6.38 -11.40
C PRO A 225 13.02 -7.69 -11.34
N ALA A 226 13.49 -8.70 -12.07
CA ALA A 226 12.76 -9.94 -12.26
C ALA A 226 12.51 -10.71 -10.95
N ASP A 227 13.48 -10.72 -10.03
CA ASP A 227 13.31 -11.34 -8.70
C ASP A 227 12.29 -10.59 -7.83
N TYR A 228 12.22 -9.27 -7.95
CA TYR A 228 11.19 -8.46 -7.27
C TYR A 228 9.80 -8.71 -7.85
N MET A 229 9.68 -8.78 -9.17
CA MET A 229 8.42 -9.13 -9.83
C MET A 229 7.96 -10.54 -9.45
N ALA A 230 8.85 -11.51 -9.38
CA ALA A 230 8.54 -12.86 -8.91
C ALA A 230 8.01 -12.86 -7.47
N PHE A 231 8.58 -12.02 -6.60
CA PHE A 231 8.04 -11.79 -5.25
C PHE A 231 6.62 -11.21 -5.30
N LEU A 232 6.40 -10.13 -6.05
CA LEU A 232 5.08 -9.48 -6.14
C LEU A 232 3.99 -10.44 -6.64
N TYR A 233 4.30 -11.27 -7.64
CA TYR A 233 3.40 -12.29 -8.17
C TYR A 233 3.10 -13.42 -7.19
N ASN A 234 3.98 -13.67 -6.23
CA ASN A 234 3.80 -14.70 -5.22
C ASN A 234 2.98 -14.23 -4.00
N ILE A 235 2.68 -12.93 -3.91
CA ILE A 235 1.81 -12.39 -2.86
C ILE A 235 0.38 -12.89 -3.08
N ARG A 236 -0.11 -13.73 -2.16
CA ARG A 236 -1.49 -14.23 -2.21
C ARG A 236 -2.48 -13.07 -2.03
N THR A 237 -3.48 -13.03 -2.90
CA THR A 237 -4.45 -11.94 -2.93
C THR A 237 -5.78 -12.35 -2.27
N TYR A 238 -6.49 -11.37 -1.74
CA TYR A 238 -7.81 -11.59 -1.14
C TYR A 238 -8.83 -11.94 -2.23
N THR A 239 -9.53 -13.06 -2.02
CA THR A 239 -10.64 -13.51 -2.84
C THR A 239 -11.74 -14.12 -1.96
N ILE A 240 -13.00 -13.88 -2.35
CA ILE A 240 -14.15 -14.50 -1.70
C ILE A 240 -14.38 -15.88 -2.32
N THR A 241 -14.23 -16.94 -1.52
CA THR A 241 -14.36 -18.34 -1.97
C THR A 241 -15.70 -18.96 -1.60
N ARG A 242 -16.41 -18.45 -0.58
CA ARG A 242 -17.66 -19.04 -0.08
C ARG A 242 -18.89 -18.16 -0.32
N TYR A 243 -20.04 -18.78 -0.58
CA TYR A 243 -21.33 -18.07 -0.73
C TYR A 243 -21.72 -17.27 0.52
N ARG A 244 -21.42 -17.78 1.72
CA ARG A 244 -21.67 -17.05 2.98
C ARG A 244 -20.88 -15.74 3.05
N GLN A 245 -19.64 -15.71 2.58
CA GLN A 245 -18.84 -14.48 2.51
C GLN A 245 -19.45 -13.48 1.51
N LYS A 246 -19.99 -13.93 0.37
CA LYS A 246 -20.71 -13.06 -0.57
C LYS A 246 -21.98 -12.44 0.06
N ALA A 247 -22.75 -13.23 0.80
CA ALA A 247 -23.89 -12.71 1.55
C ALA A 247 -23.45 -11.70 2.62
N GLY A 248 -22.37 -12.00 3.36
CA GLY A 248 -21.76 -11.11 4.33
C GLY A 248 -21.30 -9.79 3.70
N GLN A 249 -20.60 -9.84 2.57
CA GLN A 249 -20.19 -8.68 1.79
C GLN A 249 -21.39 -7.80 1.42
N ALA A 250 -22.46 -8.38 0.88
CA ALA A 250 -23.65 -7.63 0.48
C ALA A 250 -24.34 -6.96 1.68
N LEU A 251 -24.50 -7.67 2.79
CA LEU A 251 -25.11 -7.11 4.01
C LEU A 251 -24.21 -6.06 4.67
N PHE A 252 -22.89 -6.26 4.64
CA PHE A 252 -21.92 -5.31 5.17
C PHE A 252 -21.93 -4.01 4.37
N LEU A 253 -21.92 -4.13 3.04
CA LEU A 253 -22.04 -3.00 2.13
C LEU A 253 -23.37 -2.28 2.29
N ALA A 254 -24.49 -2.99 2.39
CA ALA A 254 -25.80 -2.37 2.59
C ALA A 254 -25.85 -1.51 3.87
N MET A 255 -25.20 -1.97 4.95
CA MET A 255 -25.12 -1.23 6.21
C MET A 255 -24.17 -0.03 6.14
N TRP A 256 -22.93 -0.23 5.64
CA TRP A 256 -21.87 0.77 5.77
C TRP A 256 -21.75 1.73 4.59
N SER A 257 -22.20 1.35 3.39
CA SER A 257 -22.08 2.20 2.18
C SER A 257 -22.71 3.59 2.34
N PRO A 258 -23.90 3.77 2.96
CA PRO A 258 -24.45 5.10 3.14
C PRO A 258 -23.51 6.04 3.92
N PHE A 259 -22.84 5.53 4.96
CA PHE A 259 -21.89 6.30 5.77
C PHE A 259 -20.60 6.58 4.99
N LEU A 260 -20.10 5.58 4.26
CA LEU A 260 -18.90 5.71 3.44
C LEU A 260 -19.11 6.72 2.30
N LEU A 261 -20.26 6.67 1.62
CA LEU A 261 -20.63 7.64 0.59
C LEU A 261 -20.82 9.04 1.19
N ALA A 262 -21.44 9.17 2.36
CA ALA A 262 -21.54 10.45 3.06
C ALA A 262 -20.16 11.03 3.40
N ILE A 263 -19.23 10.21 3.90
CA ILE A 263 -17.84 10.63 4.14
C ILE A 263 -17.19 11.13 2.84
N LEU A 264 -17.39 10.43 1.73
CA LEU A 264 -16.82 10.83 0.44
C LEU A 264 -17.36 12.16 -0.07
N VAL A 265 -18.68 12.31 -0.11
CA VAL A 265 -19.34 13.51 -0.63
C VAL A 265 -19.05 14.71 0.28
N LEU A 266 -19.26 14.57 1.59
CA LEU A 266 -19.01 15.66 2.53
C LEU A 266 -17.53 16.00 2.60
N GLY A 267 -16.66 15.00 2.55
CA GLY A 267 -15.20 15.17 2.53
C GLY A 267 -14.74 16.05 1.38
N GLN A 268 -15.30 15.88 0.17
CA GLN A 268 -15.00 16.73 -0.97
C GLN A 268 -15.48 18.17 -0.79
N MET A 269 -16.56 18.38 -0.05
CA MET A 269 -17.10 19.71 0.22
C MET A 269 -16.31 20.47 1.29
N VAL A 270 -15.72 19.75 2.26
CA VAL A 270 -15.01 20.36 3.39
C VAL A 270 -13.49 20.35 3.23
N ALA A 271 -12.95 19.59 2.29
CA ALA A 271 -11.52 19.53 2.03
C ALA A 271 -10.99 20.88 1.51
N ASP A 272 -9.80 21.25 1.95
CA ASP A 272 -9.08 22.43 1.45
C ASP A 272 -8.41 22.17 0.09
N GLY A 273 -7.72 23.19 -0.44
CA GLY A 273 -7.01 23.10 -1.72
C GLY A 273 -5.84 22.09 -1.73
N ASP A 274 -5.39 21.66 -0.55
CA ASP A 274 -4.37 20.63 -0.36
C ASP A 274 -5.00 19.25 -0.07
N GLY A 275 -6.33 19.11 -0.18
CA GLY A 275 -7.08 17.88 0.03
C GLY A 275 -7.23 17.47 1.50
N LYS A 276 -6.85 18.32 2.46
CA LYS A 276 -6.97 18.04 3.91
C LYS A 276 -8.38 18.37 4.40
N VAL A 277 -8.95 17.49 5.21
CA VAL A 277 -10.27 17.71 5.83
C VAL A 277 -10.12 18.35 7.21
N PRO A 278 -11.14 19.06 7.71
CA PRO A 278 -11.14 19.63 9.05
C PRO A 278 -10.98 18.54 10.13
N VAL A 279 -10.33 18.89 11.25
CA VAL A 279 -10.05 17.96 12.36
C VAL A 279 -11.31 17.29 12.92
N TRP A 280 -12.43 18.01 13.01
CA TRP A 280 -13.69 17.43 13.49
C TRP A 280 -14.21 16.34 12.54
N PHE A 281 -14.06 16.55 11.22
CA PHE A 281 -14.49 15.60 10.19
C PHE A 281 -13.59 14.36 10.19
N ALA A 282 -12.28 14.56 10.38
CA ALA A 282 -11.34 13.47 10.57
C ALA A 282 -11.73 12.63 11.80
N LYS A 283 -11.97 13.24 12.96
CA LYS A 283 -12.42 12.51 14.17
C LYS A 283 -13.71 11.71 13.92
N ALA A 284 -14.70 12.29 13.25
CA ALA A 284 -15.94 11.60 12.90
C ALA A 284 -15.68 10.38 11.98
N THR A 285 -14.82 10.56 10.97
CA THR A 285 -14.42 9.48 10.05
C THR A 285 -13.72 8.34 10.82
N THR A 286 -12.83 8.66 11.76
CA THR A 286 -12.20 7.66 12.62
C THR A 286 -13.22 6.82 13.38
N TRP A 287 -14.20 7.47 14.03
CA TRP A 287 -15.24 6.77 14.79
C TRP A 287 -16.10 5.86 13.91
N ILE A 288 -16.45 6.31 12.69
CA ILE A 288 -17.20 5.49 11.73
C ILE A 288 -16.41 4.23 11.36
N PHE A 289 -15.13 4.36 11.04
CA PHE A 289 -14.29 3.21 10.69
C PHE A 289 -14.02 2.28 11.89
N ILE A 290 -13.85 2.82 13.11
CA ILE A 290 -13.77 2.00 14.34
C ILE A 290 -15.06 1.19 14.49
N GLY A 291 -16.23 1.82 14.33
CA GLY A 291 -17.52 1.14 14.38
C GLY A 291 -17.65 0.08 13.28
N MET A 292 -17.21 0.39 12.07
CA MET A 292 -17.22 -0.51 10.92
C MET A 292 -16.39 -1.77 11.18
N TRP A 293 -15.12 -1.59 11.54
CA TRP A 293 -14.23 -2.71 11.86
C TRP A 293 -14.66 -3.47 13.12
N GLY A 294 -15.14 -2.76 14.15
CA GLY A 294 -15.70 -3.39 15.35
C GLY A 294 -16.91 -4.27 15.04
N SER A 295 -17.83 -3.81 14.19
CA SER A 295 -18.98 -4.62 13.74
C SER A 295 -18.52 -5.84 12.92
N TYR A 296 -17.48 -5.68 12.10
CA TYR A 296 -16.91 -6.78 11.33
C TYR A 296 -16.29 -7.84 12.24
N ASP A 297 -15.43 -7.45 13.18
CA ASP A 297 -14.70 -8.37 14.07
C ASP A 297 -15.65 -9.11 15.03
N THR A 298 -16.71 -8.44 15.49
CA THR A 298 -17.64 -9.00 16.47
C THR A 298 -18.77 -9.81 15.85
N VAL A 299 -19.26 -9.43 14.67
CA VAL A 299 -20.44 -10.01 14.03
C VAL A 299 -20.12 -10.64 12.68
N TYR A 300 -19.68 -9.85 11.70
CA TYR A 300 -19.64 -10.32 10.32
C TYR A 300 -18.62 -11.43 10.08
N LYS A 301 -17.41 -11.30 10.60
CA LYS A 301 -16.36 -12.32 10.47
C LYS A 301 -16.84 -13.67 11.01
N LYS A 302 -17.52 -13.67 12.17
CA LYS A 302 -18.04 -14.89 12.82
C LYS A 302 -19.22 -15.49 12.06
N ALA A 303 -20.14 -14.65 11.57
CA ALA A 303 -21.36 -15.11 10.90
C ALA A 303 -21.13 -15.52 9.43
N PHE A 304 -20.33 -14.76 8.69
CA PHE A 304 -20.20 -14.87 7.23
C PHE A 304 -18.83 -15.37 6.76
N GLY A 305 -17.83 -15.41 7.66
CA GLY A 305 -16.46 -15.79 7.35
C GLY A 305 -15.55 -14.58 7.14
N ASP A 306 -14.27 -14.86 6.93
CA ASP A 306 -13.21 -13.87 6.88
C ASP A 306 -13.33 -12.89 5.70
N GLY A 307 -13.31 -11.60 6.01
CA GLY A 307 -13.33 -10.50 5.05
C GLY A 307 -11.96 -9.87 4.81
N GLU A 308 -10.91 -10.38 5.44
CA GLU A 308 -9.52 -9.89 5.33
C GLU A 308 -8.57 -10.90 4.69
N ARG A 309 -8.91 -12.18 4.74
CA ARG A 309 -8.10 -13.28 4.21
C ARG A 309 -8.97 -14.31 3.46
N THR A 310 -8.45 -14.83 2.36
CA THR A 310 -9.05 -15.90 1.57
C THR A 310 -9.18 -17.16 2.42
N ILE A 311 -10.37 -17.76 2.47
CA ILE A 311 -10.61 -19.01 3.20
C ILE A 311 -10.31 -20.20 2.29
N GLY A 312 -9.57 -21.19 2.80
CA GLY A 312 -9.25 -22.44 2.10
C GLY A 312 -7.87 -22.47 1.45
N ASP A 313 -7.09 -21.40 1.58
CA ASP A 313 -5.72 -21.28 1.05
C ASP A 313 -4.66 -21.93 1.97
N THR A 314 -5.06 -22.34 3.19
CA THR A 314 -4.20 -22.96 4.21
C THR A 314 -4.46 -24.46 4.40
N ASP A 315 -5.66 -24.93 4.02
CA ASP A 315 -6.11 -26.30 4.34
C ASP A 315 -5.35 -27.38 3.54
N ALA A 316 -4.75 -27.04 2.40
CA ALA A 316 -3.96 -27.98 1.60
C ALA A 316 -2.57 -28.29 2.21
N ASP A 317 -1.97 -27.31 2.89
CA ASP A 317 -0.65 -27.44 3.51
C ASP A 317 -0.74 -27.93 4.96
N GLU A 318 -1.81 -27.56 5.69
CA GLU A 318 -2.08 -28.07 7.03
C GLU A 318 -2.44 -29.57 7.03
N GLU A 319 -3.25 -30.07 6.09
CA GLU A 319 -3.54 -31.52 6.01
C GLU A 319 -2.29 -32.34 5.70
N MET A 320 -1.38 -31.84 4.85
CA MET A 320 -0.10 -32.50 4.56
C MET A 320 0.88 -32.44 5.73
N GLY A 321 0.95 -31.32 6.45
CA GLY A 321 1.81 -31.16 7.63
C GLY A 321 1.33 -31.98 8.82
N VAL A 322 0.01 -32.09 9.00
CA VAL A 322 -0.60 -32.97 10.00
C VAL A 322 -0.40 -34.43 9.59
N ARG A 323 -0.70 -34.85 8.35
CA ARG A 323 -0.44 -36.24 7.91
C ARG A 323 1.02 -36.68 8.10
N ARG A 324 2.01 -35.84 7.77
CA ARG A 324 3.43 -36.17 8.00
C ARG A 324 3.76 -36.35 9.49
N ARG A 325 3.24 -35.46 10.34
CA ARG A 325 3.47 -35.50 11.80
C ARG A 325 2.80 -36.69 12.48
N TRP A 326 1.72 -37.23 11.90
CA TRP A 326 1.08 -38.46 12.36
C TRP A 326 1.79 -39.72 11.86
N CYS A 327 2.37 -39.73 10.65
CA CYS A 327 3.17 -40.86 10.16
C CYS A 327 4.51 -41.03 10.90
N GLU A 328 5.20 -39.95 11.25
CA GLU A 328 6.50 -40.02 11.96
C GLU A 328 6.41 -40.49 13.42
N LYS A 329 5.22 -40.44 14.03
CA LYS A 329 4.99 -40.93 15.40
C LYS A 329 4.55 -42.40 15.47
N GLY A 330 4.49 -43.10 14.34
CA GLY A 330 3.98 -44.47 14.22
C GLY A 330 5.03 -45.59 14.23
N GLU A 331 6.33 -45.30 14.12
CA GLU A 331 7.37 -46.34 14.17
C GLU A 331 7.99 -46.43 15.57
N ILE A 332 7.36 -47.25 16.41
CA ILE A 332 8.04 -47.87 17.56
C ILE A 332 8.68 -49.16 17.06
N VAL A 333 10.01 -49.16 17.11
CA VAL A 333 10.90 -50.31 16.94
C VAL A 333 10.53 -51.40 17.94
N LEU A 334 10.37 -52.64 17.46
CA LEU A 334 10.60 -53.86 18.23
C LEU A 334 11.95 -54.44 17.86
#